data_AF-G9KIF3-F1
#
_entry.id   AF-G9KIF3-F1
#
_cell.length_a   1.000
_cell.length_b   1.000
_cell.length_c   1.000
_cell.angle_alpha   90.00
_cell.angle_beta   90.00
_cell.angle_gamma   90.00
#
_symmetry.space_group_name_H-M   'P 1'
#
loop_
_entity.id
_entity.type
_entity.pdbx_description
1 polymer ?
#
loop_
_entity_poly.entity_id
_entity_poly.type
_entity_poly.pdbx_seq_one_letter_code
_entity_poly.pdbx_strand_id
1 'polypeptide(L)'
;AAAAPPPELPEWLRDLPREVCLCTSTVPGLAYGICAAQRIQQGTWIGPFQGVLLPPEKVQAGAVRNTQHLWEIYDQDGTLQHFIDGG
;
A
#
# COMPACT_ATOMS: atom_id res chain seq x y z
N ALA A 1 -22.45 15.06 -26.32
CA ALA A 1 -21.13 15.03 -25.68
C ALA A 1 -20.70 13.59 -25.56
N ALA A 2 -19.54 13.20 -26.09
CA ALA A 2 -19.00 11.86 -25.89
C ALA A 2 -18.58 11.73 -24.42
N ALA A 3 -19.00 10.66 -23.76
CA ALA A 3 -18.55 10.36 -22.41
C ALA A 3 -17.02 10.23 -22.43
N ALA A 4 -16.35 10.94 -21.52
CA ALA A 4 -14.92 10.78 -21.34
C ALA A 4 -14.59 9.29 -21.10
N PRO A 5 -13.48 8.77 -21.64
CA PRO A 5 -13.06 7.41 -21.33
C PRO A 5 -12.97 7.24 -19.81
N PRO A 6 -13.38 6.08 -19.26
CA PRO A 6 -13.29 5.83 -17.83
C PRO A 6 -11.84 6.06 -17.37
N PRO A 7 -11.62 6.68 -16.21
CA PRO A 7 -10.27 6.91 -15.70
C PRO A 7 -9.54 5.57 -15.61
N GLU A 8 -8.33 5.53 -16.15
CA GLU A 8 -7.49 4.33 -16.08
C GLU A 8 -7.19 4.04 -14.60
N LEU A 9 -7.71 2.92 -14.09
CA LEU A 9 -7.40 2.46 -12.75
C LEU A 9 -5.90 2.17 -12.67
N PRO A 10 -5.18 2.73 -11.69
CA PRO A 10 -3.78 2.41 -11.43
C PRO A 10 -3.53 0.90 -11.42
N GLU A 11 -2.36 0.44 -11.88
CA GLU A 11 -2.08 -1.00 -11.99
C GLU A 11 -2.24 -1.74 -10.65
N TRP A 12 -1.84 -1.13 -9.54
CA TRP A 12 -2.00 -1.70 -8.19
C TRP A 12 -3.46 -1.97 -7.80
N LEU A 13 -4.44 -1.27 -8.40
CA LEU A 13 -5.86 -1.55 -8.21
C LEU A 13 -6.33 -2.83 -8.91
N ARG A 14 -5.59 -3.27 -9.93
CA ARG A 14 -5.89 -4.49 -10.69
C ARG A 14 -5.46 -5.75 -9.95
N ASP A 15 -4.53 -5.63 -9.01
CA ASP A 15 -3.92 -6.75 -8.28
C ASP A 15 -4.65 -7.07 -6.96
N LEU A 16 -5.77 -6.41 -6.66
CA LEU A 16 -6.52 -6.69 -5.44
C LEU A 16 -7.09 -8.13 -5.49
N PRO A 17 -6.87 -8.94 -4.44
CA PRO A 17 -7.48 -10.25 -4.36
C PRO A 17 -9.00 -10.10 -4.28
N ARG A 18 -9.75 -11.04 -4.89
CA ARG A 18 -11.22 -10.97 -5.00
C ARG A 18 -11.95 -10.85 -3.66
N GLU A 19 -11.29 -11.25 -2.57
CA GLU A 19 -11.82 -11.19 -1.22
C GLU A 19 -12.00 -9.74 -0.73
N VAL A 20 -11.32 -8.78 -1.37
CA VAL A 20 -11.37 -7.36 -1.03
C VAL A 20 -11.68 -6.48 -2.23
N CYS A 21 -12.11 -5.25 -1.98
CA CYS A 21 -12.23 -4.23 -3.01
C CYS A 21 -11.86 -2.84 -2.47
N LEU A 22 -11.60 -1.91 -3.39
CA LEU A 22 -11.41 -0.50 -3.05
C LEU A 22 -12.76 0.12 -2.64
N CYS A 23 -12.73 0.90 -1.56
CA CYS A 23 -13.87 1.70 -1.13
C CYS A 23 -13.45 3.14 -0.82
N THR A 24 -14.42 4.06 -0.85
CA THR A 24 -14.21 5.42 -0.35
C THR A 24 -14.03 5.39 1.17
N SER A 25 -12.97 6.04 1.66
CA SER A 25 -12.72 6.12 3.09
C SER A 25 -13.76 7.01 3.78
N THR A 26 -14.18 6.62 4.99
CA THR A 26 -15.00 7.46 5.88
C THR A 26 -14.14 8.29 6.85
N VAL A 27 -12.83 8.06 6.88
CA VAL A 27 -11.88 8.82 7.71
C VAL A 27 -11.58 10.15 7.04
N PRO A 28 -11.82 11.30 7.70
CA PRO A 28 -11.53 12.62 7.14
C PRO A 28 -10.07 12.77 6.73
N GLY A 29 -9.84 13.34 5.54
CA GLY A 29 -8.50 13.56 4.99
C GLY A 29 -7.87 12.35 4.29
N LEU A 30 -8.51 11.17 4.32
CA LEU A 30 -8.10 10.00 3.57
C LEU A 30 -9.06 9.74 2.40
N ALA A 31 -8.53 9.41 1.23
CA ALA A 31 -9.33 9.24 0.03
C ALA A 31 -10.01 7.85 -0.03
N TYR A 32 -9.20 6.80 0.04
CA TYR A 32 -9.66 5.43 -0.17
C TYR A 32 -9.21 4.50 0.95
N GLY A 33 -9.91 3.38 1.07
CA GLY A 33 -9.55 2.24 1.90
C GLY A 33 -9.84 0.93 1.17
N ILE A 34 -9.59 -0.18 1.86
CA ILE A 34 -9.91 -1.53 1.39
C ILE A 34 -10.99 -2.11 2.30
N CYS A 35 -12.05 -2.67 1.73
CA CYS A 35 -13.07 -3.41 2.47
C CYS A 35 -13.17 -4.86 1.99
N ALA A 36 -13.72 -5.72 2.85
CA ALA A 36 -14.02 -7.08 2.49
C ALA A 36 -15.18 -7.11 1.47
N ALA A 37 -14.93 -7.68 0.29
CA ALA A 37 -15.94 -7.98 -0.72
C ALA A 37 -16.52 -9.39 -0.51
N GLN A 38 -15.77 -10.26 0.17
CA GLN A 38 -16.17 -11.62 0.54
C GLN A 38 -15.71 -11.94 1.97
N ARG A 39 -16.13 -13.09 2.49
CA ARG A 39 -15.67 -13.54 3.81
C ARG A 39 -14.18 -13.89 3.78
N ILE A 40 -13.38 -13.14 4.51
CA ILE A 40 -11.98 -13.45 4.79
C ILE A 40 -11.92 -14.41 5.98
N GLN A 41 -11.32 -15.59 5.80
CA GLN A 41 -11.21 -16.58 6.88
C GLN A 41 -10.15 -16.15 7.89
N GLN A 42 -10.31 -16.53 9.15
CA GLN A 42 -9.28 -16.33 10.16
C GLN A 42 -8.00 -17.07 9.76
N GLY A 43 -6.85 -16.42 9.93
CA GLY A 43 -5.55 -16.94 9.52
C GLY A 43 -5.23 -16.74 8.03
N THR A 44 -6.11 -16.09 7.26
CA THR A 44 -5.78 -15.66 5.89
C THR A 44 -4.62 -14.67 5.94
N TRP A 45 -3.58 -14.94 5.16
CA TRP A 45 -2.43 -14.07 5.00
C TRP A 45 -2.54 -13.32 3.67
N ILE A 46 -2.38 -12.00 3.70
CA ILE A 46 -2.37 -11.12 2.52
C ILE A 46 -1.00 -10.48 2.44
N GLY A 47 -0.28 -10.71 1.35
CA GLY A 47 1.07 -10.19 1.16
C GLY A 47 1.87 -10.98 0.13
N PRO A 48 3.17 -10.67 -0.01
CA PRO A 48 3.92 -9.66 0.77
C PRO A 48 3.49 -8.22 0.46
N PHE A 49 3.78 -7.26 1.35
CA PHE A 49 3.67 -5.84 1.01
C PHE A 49 4.68 -5.52 -0.10
N GLN A 50 4.22 -4.89 -1.18
CA GLN A 50 5.02 -4.58 -2.35
C GLN A 50 5.24 -3.08 -2.48
N GLY A 51 6.41 -2.72 -2.99
CA GLY A 51 6.83 -1.34 -3.12
C GLY A 51 8.29 -1.21 -3.53
N VAL A 52 8.81 0.01 -3.49
CA VAL A 52 10.20 0.33 -3.80
C VAL A 52 11.08 0.12 -2.56
N LEU A 53 12.18 -0.60 -2.70
CA LEU A 53 13.15 -0.74 -1.62
C LEU A 53 13.91 0.57 -1.41
N LEU A 54 13.88 1.07 -0.18
CA LEU A 54 14.56 2.30 0.21
C LEU A 54 15.59 2.02 1.32
N PRO A 55 16.87 2.38 1.12
CA PRO A 55 17.88 2.27 2.16
C PRO A 55 17.63 3.31 3.27
N PRO A 56 17.96 3.00 4.54
CA PRO A 56 17.66 3.86 5.68
C PRO A 56 18.25 5.27 5.57
N GLU A 57 19.42 5.40 4.95
CA GLU A 57 20.13 6.67 4.81
C GLU A 57 19.34 7.66 3.96
N LYS A 58 18.57 7.18 2.97
CA LYS A 58 17.73 8.05 2.14
C LYS A 58 16.55 8.64 2.93
N VAL A 59 15.98 7.85 3.85
CA VAL A 59 14.89 8.31 4.72
C VAL A 59 15.44 9.31 5.75
N GLN A 60 16.55 8.96 6.40
CA GLN A 60 17.20 9.80 7.41
C GLN A 60 17.71 11.14 6.85
N ALA A 61 18.18 11.16 5.61
CA ALA A 61 18.60 12.38 4.93
C ALA A 61 17.42 13.30 4.52
N GLY A 62 16.17 12.91 4.82
CA GLY A 62 14.98 13.68 4.46
C GLY A 62 14.69 13.69 2.95
N ALA A 63 15.28 12.78 2.18
CA ALA A 63 15.03 12.68 0.74
C ALA A 63 13.63 12.14 0.43
N VAL A 64 13.04 11.40 1.37
CA VAL A 64 11.68 10.87 1.28
C VAL A 64 10.71 11.87 1.91
N ARG A 65 9.86 12.48 1.08
CA ARG A 65 8.93 13.54 1.50
C ARG A 65 7.65 12.99 2.12
N ASN A 66 7.20 11.81 1.68
CA ASN A 66 6.02 11.15 2.21
C ASN A 66 6.42 9.80 2.80
N THR A 67 6.25 9.65 4.10
CA THR A 67 6.59 8.42 4.83
C THR A 67 5.36 7.63 5.26
N GLN A 68 4.16 8.01 4.81
CA GLN A 68 2.88 7.41 5.24
C GLN A 68 2.69 5.95 4.79
N HIS A 69 3.44 5.50 3.78
CA HIS A 69 3.32 4.16 3.19
C HIS A 69 4.62 3.35 3.27
N LEU A 70 5.51 3.72 4.20
CA LEU A 70 6.74 2.98 4.46
C LEU A 70 6.51 1.82 5.43
N TRP A 71 7.09 0.67 5.10
CA TRP A 71 7.23 -0.46 6.01
C TRP A 71 8.70 -0.69 6.34
N GLU A 72 9.03 -0.79 7.63
CA GLU A 72 10.36 -1.12 8.12
C GLU A 72 10.63 -2.63 8.01
N ILE A 73 11.79 -2.98 7.45
CA ILE A 73 12.24 -4.38 7.33
C ILE A 73 13.44 -4.58 8.24
N TYR A 74 13.28 -5.47 9.22
CA TYR A 74 14.29 -5.83 10.20
C TYR A 74 14.88 -7.19 9.88
N ASP A 75 16.14 -7.39 10.26
CA ASP A 75 16.76 -8.70 10.23
C ASP A 75 16.51 -9.53 11.51
N GLN A 76 17.11 -10.71 11.54
CA GLN A 76 17.02 -11.65 12.65
C GLN A 76 17.58 -11.10 13.97
N ASP A 77 18.48 -10.12 13.90
CA ASP A 77 19.12 -9.50 15.06
C ASP A 77 18.36 -8.24 15.52
N GLY A 78 17.26 -7.89 14.84
CA GLY A 78 16.45 -6.70 15.11
C GLY A 78 17.04 -5.41 14.55
N THR A 79 17.98 -5.50 13.62
CA THR A 79 18.58 -4.33 12.96
C THR A 79 17.73 -3.92 11.76
N LEU A 80 17.40 -2.63 11.68
CA LEU A 80 16.68 -2.07 10.53
C LEU A 80 17.58 -2.17 9.28
N GLN A 81 17.17 -2.99 8.30
CA GLN A 81 17.91 -3.16 7.06
C GLN A 81 17.52 -2.13 6.00
N HIS A 82 16.22 -1.99 5.76
CA HIS A 82 15.68 -1.12 4.72
C HIS A 82 14.18 -0.87 4.94
N PHE A 83 13.62 0.00 4.12
CA PHE A 83 12.19 0.25 4.04
C PHE A 83 11.63 -0.27 2.71
N ILE A 84 10.34 -0.58 2.69
CA ILE A 84 9.55 -0.77 1.47
C ILE A 84 8.57 0.39 1.36
N ASP A 85 8.61 1.12 0.26
CA ASP A 85 7.72 2.25 -0.04
C ASP A 85 6.61 1.86 -1.02
N GLY A 86 5.36 1.86 -0.55
CA GLY A 86 4.19 1.57 -1.37
C GLY A 86 3.60 2.78 -2.11
N GLY A 87 4.24 3.95 -2.03
CA GLY A 87 3.78 5.23 -2.60
C GLY A 87 4.37 5.59 -3.97
#